data_AF-A0A932LVI1-F1
#
_entry.id   AF-A0A932LVI1-F1
#
_cell.length_a   1.000
_cell.length_b   1.000
_cell.length_c   1.000
_cell.angle_alpha   90.00
_cell.angle_beta   90.00
_cell.angle_gamma   90.00
#
_symmetry.space_group_name_H-M   'P 1'
#
loop_
_entity.id
_entity.type
_entity.pdbx_description
1 polymer ?
#
loop_
_entity_poly.entity_id
_entity_poly.type
_entity_poly.pdbx_seq_one_letter_code
_entity_poly.pdbx_strand_id
1 'polypeptide(L)'
;MRFLTLCLLVLWSSIVFAQQYDLVLEGGRVLDPETGLDAVRNVGINNGKIARISTDALRGKRVVTASGLVVAPGFIDLHQHGQEIESQRVKAFDGVTTALELEIGVPNVAEFLKMKEGKSLIHYGSAASHVAARSLVFGAPLSGAATAHAGIPEILPKSGPATDQHATPEQIEAIKKQLRAELAAGGLAIGMGIQYTPGATRREVIEIFRFAAAQGVPVYTHMRSAGRVEPGSAIEAVGEVIGASAITGATLHIVHINSTCQRDAMECLSMVEGARARGLDVTTEAYPYIPGMTSLNSALFNPGWQEKLGISYNELVLPNTGEHLTKARFDELHSSTVTQSVLIYANTQEMVDQIIPHPMVMIASDGAQGHPRNAGTFSRILAQYVREKQTLTLMDAIRKMSLMPAQVLEKSTPAGRAKGRLQEGADADIVVFDPKTIADRSTFQLPMEPSVGVQYLVVGGTLLIDQGKLATNVFPGRAIVGPKLSE
;
A
#
# COMPACT_ATOMS: atom_id res chain seq x y z
N MET A 1 -69.88 14.13 51.76
CA MET A 1 -68.54 14.43 51.21
C MET A 1 -67.97 13.17 50.58
N ARG A 2 -68.03 13.04 49.24
CA ARG A 2 -67.32 12.01 48.47
C ARG A 2 -66.17 12.74 47.76
N PHE A 3 -64.93 12.38 48.09
CA PHE A 3 -63.74 12.92 47.41
C PHE A 3 -63.57 12.20 46.07
N LEU A 4 -63.66 12.96 44.98
CA LEU A 4 -63.32 12.52 43.63
C LEU A 4 -61.81 12.76 43.45
N THR A 5 -61.02 11.70 43.36
CA THR A 5 -59.59 11.79 43.04
C THR A 5 -59.44 11.82 41.52
N LEU A 6 -59.09 12.99 40.98
CA LEU A 6 -58.84 13.21 39.56
C LEU A 6 -57.41 12.76 39.23
N CYS A 7 -57.25 11.63 38.53
CA CYS A 7 -55.97 11.22 37.97
C CYS A 7 -55.64 12.08 36.73
N LEU A 8 -54.67 12.99 36.86
CA LEU A 8 -54.07 13.67 35.72
C LEU A 8 -53.14 12.71 34.97
N LEU A 9 -53.54 12.29 33.76
CA LEU A 9 -52.68 11.64 32.79
C LEU A 9 -51.82 12.71 32.10
N VAL A 10 -50.56 12.84 32.54
CA VAL A 10 -49.56 13.66 31.84
C VAL A 10 -49.00 12.84 30.68
N LEU A 11 -49.43 13.15 29.46
CA LEU A 11 -48.84 12.63 28.23
C LEU A 11 -47.44 13.22 28.06
N TRP A 12 -46.40 12.45 28.39
CA TRP A 12 -45.03 12.74 27.98
C TRP A 12 -44.89 12.44 26.49
N SER A 13 -45.12 13.44 25.65
CA SER A 13 -44.67 13.40 24.26
C SER A 13 -43.14 13.46 24.23
N SER A 14 -42.51 12.30 24.04
CA SER A 14 -41.08 12.21 23.77
C SER A 14 -40.78 12.99 22.49
N ILE A 15 -40.15 14.14 22.61
CA ILE A 15 -39.57 14.84 21.45
C ILE A 15 -38.41 13.97 20.97
N VAL A 16 -38.67 13.14 19.96
CA VAL A 16 -37.63 12.39 19.24
C VAL A 16 -36.84 13.43 18.45
N PHE A 17 -35.74 13.92 19.02
CA PHE A 17 -34.76 14.65 18.22
C PHE A 17 -34.21 13.69 17.17
N ALA A 18 -34.45 13.98 15.90
CA ALA A 18 -33.85 13.25 14.80
C ALA A 18 -32.32 13.29 14.96
N GLN A 19 -31.67 12.12 14.97
CA GLN A 19 -30.22 12.01 15.09
C GLN A 19 -29.55 12.90 14.03
N GLN A 20 -28.78 13.90 14.47
CA GLN A 20 -28.03 14.80 13.58
C GLN A 20 -26.61 14.24 13.38
N TYR A 21 -26.21 14.04 12.12
CA TYR A 21 -24.87 13.57 11.73
C TYR A 21 -23.92 14.75 11.43
N ASP A 22 -22.61 14.54 11.52
CA ASP A 22 -21.61 15.55 11.13
C ASP A 22 -21.60 15.73 9.61
N LEU A 23 -21.60 14.60 8.88
CA LEU A 23 -21.67 14.55 7.42
C LEU A 23 -22.68 13.48 6.99
N VAL A 24 -23.45 13.77 5.95
CA VAL A 24 -24.31 12.80 5.26
C VAL A 24 -23.92 12.74 3.79
N LEU A 25 -23.67 11.52 3.30
CA LEU A 25 -23.60 11.22 1.87
C LEU A 25 -24.98 10.75 1.42
N GLU A 26 -25.65 11.51 0.57
CA GLU A 26 -27.06 11.29 0.21
C GLU A 26 -27.22 10.59 -1.15
N GLY A 27 -27.93 9.46 -1.16
CA GLY A 27 -28.44 8.81 -2.37
C GLY A 27 -27.38 8.16 -3.28
N GLY A 28 -26.22 7.80 -2.76
CA GLY A 28 -25.17 7.14 -3.53
C GLY A 28 -25.36 5.63 -3.66
N ARG A 29 -24.78 5.02 -4.70
CA ARG A 29 -24.70 3.56 -4.84
C ARG A 29 -23.61 3.04 -3.90
N VAL A 30 -24.00 2.62 -2.70
CA VAL A 30 -23.09 2.12 -1.66
C VAL A 30 -22.67 0.69 -1.98
N LEU A 31 -21.37 0.47 -2.07
CA LEU A 31 -20.75 -0.84 -2.27
C LEU A 31 -19.96 -1.24 -1.03
N ASP A 32 -20.24 -2.41 -0.47
CA ASP A 32 -19.43 -3.04 0.59
C ASP A 32 -19.02 -4.46 0.15
N PRO A 33 -17.73 -4.70 -0.13
CA PRO A 33 -17.25 -5.98 -0.64
C PRO A 33 -17.33 -7.13 0.37
N GLU A 34 -17.42 -6.86 1.67
CA GLU A 34 -17.49 -7.93 2.69
C GLU A 34 -18.91 -8.47 2.86
N THR A 35 -19.90 -7.58 2.92
CA THR A 35 -21.31 -7.99 3.02
C THR A 35 -21.97 -8.25 1.66
N GLY A 36 -21.35 -7.80 0.57
CA GLY A 36 -21.93 -7.84 -0.77
C GLY A 36 -23.00 -6.78 -1.01
N LEU A 37 -23.13 -5.78 -0.13
CA LEU A 37 -24.06 -4.67 -0.31
C LEU A 37 -23.74 -3.93 -1.62
N ASP A 38 -24.73 -3.81 -2.49
CA ASP A 38 -24.68 -2.99 -3.69
C ASP A 38 -26.06 -2.36 -3.90
N ALA A 39 -26.27 -1.18 -3.32
CA ALA A 39 -27.58 -0.53 -3.35
C ALA A 39 -27.50 0.98 -3.12
N VAL A 40 -28.53 1.71 -3.57
CA VAL A 40 -28.67 3.14 -3.27
C VAL A 40 -28.99 3.32 -1.78
N ARG A 41 -28.15 4.09 -1.07
CA ARG A 41 -28.27 4.34 0.36
C ARG A 41 -27.80 5.76 0.72
N ASN A 42 -28.17 6.18 1.93
CA ASN A 42 -27.62 7.34 2.61
C ASN A 42 -26.62 6.85 3.66
N VAL A 43 -25.49 7.54 3.81
CA VAL A 43 -24.45 7.23 4.81
C VAL A 43 -24.31 8.41 5.76
N GLY A 44 -24.60 8.18 7.03
CA GLY A 44 -24.43 9.16 8.11
C GLY A 44 -23.11 8.93 8.84
N ILE A 45 -22.34 10.00 9.04
CA ILE A 45 -21.00 9.96 9.64
C ILE A 45 -21.00 10.81 10.90
N ASN A 46 -20.43 10.28 11.99
CA ASN A 46 -20.19 11.01 13.24
C ASN A 46 -18.85 10.61 13.84
N ASN A 47 -18.11 11.58 14.38
CA ASN A 47 -16.87 11.32 15.14
C ASN A 47 -15.88 10.39 14.40
N GLY A 48 -15.73 10.58 13.09
CA GLY A 48 -14.82 9.78 12.26
C GLY A 48 -15.29 8.37 11.92
N LYS A 49 -16.54 8.00 12.25
CA LYS A 49 -17.11 6.67 12.02
C LYS A 49 -18.34 6.72 11.13
N ILE A 50 -18.57 5.65 10.38
CA ILE A 50 -19.85 5.39 9.73
C ILE A 50 -20.84 5.05 10.84
N ALA A 51 -21.76 5.98 11.11
CA ALA A 51 -22.72 5.86 12.20
C ALA A 51 -24.04 5.24 11.73
N ARG A 52 -24.37 5.36 10.44
CA ARG A 52 -25.62 4.80 9.88
C ARG A 52 -25.50 4.55 8.38
N ILE A 53 -26.04 3.44 7.90
CA ILE A 53 -26.33 3.21 6.48
C ILE A 53 -27.84 2.97 6.35
N SER A 54 -28.55 3.80 5.61
CA SER A 54 -30.02 3.83 5.61
C SER A 54 -30.63 3.96 4.22
N THR A 55 -31.83 3.40 4.03
CA THR A 55 -32.71 3.75 2.91
C THR A 55 -33.44 5.07 3.14
N ASP A 56 -33.68 5.42 4.40
CA ASP A 56 -34.38 6.64 4.78
C ASP A 56 -33.44 7.86 4.71
N ALA A 57 -34.02 9.04 4.50
CA ALA A 57 -33.29 10.30 4.52
C ALA A 57 -32.64 10.53 5.90
N LEU A 58 -31.39 11.02 5.88
CA LEU A 58 -30.64 11.35 7.09
C LEU A 58 -30.44 12.87 7.17
N ARG A 59 -30.36 13.41 8.39
CA ARG A 59 -30.10 14.83 8.62
C ARG A 59 -28.67 15.02 9.11
N GLY A 60 -27.89 15.84 8.41
CA GLY A 60 -26.50 16.17 8.78
C GLY A 60 -26.27 17.67 8.96
N LYS A 61 -25.23 18.05 9.71
CA LYS A 61 -24.68 19.41 9.71
C LYS A 61 -24.21 19.80 8.31
N ARG A 62 -23.64 18.84 7.60
CA ARG A 62 -23.36 18.92 6.17
C ARG A 62 -23.96 17.73 5.44
N VAL A 63 -24.58 17.99 4.29
CA VAL A 63 -25.13 16.97 3.40
C VAL A 63 -24.50 17.17 2.03
N VAL A 64 -23.99 16.11 1.42
CA VAL A 64 -23.48 16.11 0.04
C VAL A 64 -24.23 15.08 -0.80
N THR A 65 -24.61 15.47 -2.01
CA THR A 65 -25.38 14.61 -2.91
C THR A 65 -24.44 13.66 -3.66
N ALA A 66 -24.63 12.36 -3.46
CA ALA A 66 -23.89 11.28 -4.12
C ALA A 66 -24.73 10.54 -5.19
N SER A 67 -25.89 11.08 -5.56
CA SER A 67 -26.78 10.49 -6.57
C SER A 67 -26.06 10.25 -7.91
N GLY A 68 -26.17 9.03 -8.42
CA GLY A 68 -25.49 8.60 -9.65
C GLY A 68 -24.00 8.28 -9.48
N LEU A 69 -23.44 8.45 -8.28
CA LEU A 69 -22.06 8.14 -7.94
C LEU A 69 -21.97 6.81 -7.17
N VAL A 70 -20.79 6.21 -7.20
CA VAL A 70 -20.41 5.07 -6.37
C VAL A 70 -19.88 5.58 -5.05
N VAL A 71 -20.33 5.00 -3.94
CA VAL A 71 -19.81 5.22 -2.58
C VAL A 71 -19.18 3.93 -2.11
N ALA A 72 -17.86 3.92 -1.94
CA ALA A 72 -17.09 2.72 -1.62
C ALA A 72 -16.15 2.99 -0.43
N PRO A 73 -15.62 1.95 0.24
CA PRO A 73 -14.55 2.13 1.19
C PRO A 73 -13.37 2.81 0.51
N GLY A 74 -12.75 3.75 1.20
CA GLY A 74 -11.53 4.40 0.75
C GLY A 74 -10.45 3.38 0.45
N PHE A 75 -9.69 3.61 -0.62
CA PHE A 75 -8.69 2.64 -1.05
C PHE A 75 -7.48 2.64 -0.11
N ILE A 76 -6.89 1.46 0.05
CA ILE A 76 -5.76 1.18 0.93
C ILE A 76 -4.60 0.73 0.06
N ASP A 77 -3.55 1.53 0.03
CA ASP A 77 -2.30 1.24 -0.66
C ASP A 77 -1.29 0.69 0.35
N LEU A 78 -0.99 -0.62 0.26
CA LEU A 78 -0.01 -1.26 1.14
C LEU A 78 1.43 -0.94 0.76
N HIS A 79 1.64 -0.35 -0.42
CA HIS A 79 2.96 -0.22 -1.02
C HIS A 79 3.13 1.14 -1.68
N GLN A 80 3.64 2.11 -0.93
CA GLN A 80 3.96 3.45 -1.43
C GLN A 80 5.26 3.98 -0.84
N HIS A 81 6.23 4.23 -1.72
CA HIS A 81 7.52 4.83 -1.39
C HIS A 81 7.46 6.36 -1.21
N GLY A 82 6.67 7.06 -2.02
CA GLY A 82 6.54 8.53 -1.97
C GLY A 82 5.94 9.01 -0.65
N GLN A 83 6.66 9.82 0.13
CA GLN A 83 6.23 10.24 1.48
C GLN A 83 5.80 11.70 1.59
N GLU A 84 6.15 12.50 0.60
CA GLU A 84 5.88 13.92 0.55
C GLU A 84 4.40 14.24 0.29
N ILE A 85 4.03 15.49 0.57
CA ILE A 85 2.64 15.96 0.49
C ILE A 85 2.08 15.86 -0.93
N GLU A 86 2.91 16.04 -1.96
CA GLU A 86 2.50 15.94 -3.36
C GLU A 86 2.10 14.50 -3.73
N SER A 87 2.82 13.49 -3.25
CA SER A 87 2.41 12.09 -3.39
C SER A 87 1.07 11.82 -2.70
N GLN A 88 0.89 12.30 -1.46
CA GLN A 88 -0.38 12.15 -0.76
C GLN A 88 -1.53 12.84 -1.48
N ARG A 89 -1.26 14.00 -2.11
CA ARG A 89 -2.26 14.74 -2.89
C ARG A 89 -2.73 13.95 -4.10
N VAL A 90 -1.82 13.42 -4.92
CA VAL A 90 -2.22 12.63 -6.10
C VAL A 90 -2.92 11.34 -5.70
N LYS A 91 -2.50 10.70 -4.60
CA LYS A 91 -3.16 9.53 -4.01
C LYS A 91 -4.59 9.80 -3.56
N ALA A 92 -4.84 10.95 -2.94
CA ALA A 92 -6.18 11.36 -2.57
C ALA A 92 -7.07 11.49 -3.83
N PHE A 93 -6.57 12.10 -4.90
CA PHE A 93 -7.30 12.17 -6.18
C PHE A 93 -7.49 10.81 -6.85
N ASP A 94 -6.67 9.82 -6.49
CA ASP A 94 -6.79 8.42 -6.91
C ASP A 94 -7.73 7.58 -6.01
N GLY A 95 -8.38 8.21 -5.03
CA GLY A 95 -9.35 7.55 -4.15
C GLY A 95 -8.75 6.88 -2.90
N VAL A 96 -7.45 7.04 -2.68
CA VAL A 96 -6.71 6.44 -1.56
C VAL A 96 -6.94 7.25 -0.28
N THR A 97 -7.30 6.58 0.80
CA THR A 97 -7.42 7.17 2.15
C THR A 97 -6.33 6.70 3.10
N THR A 98 -5.67 5.58 2.78
CA THR A 98 -4.56 5.01 3.54
C THR A 98 -3.44 4.59 2.60
N ALA A 99 -2.22 5.08 2.85
CA ALA A 99 -1.04 4.65 2.11
C ALA A 99 0.12 4.33 3.04
N LEU A 100 0.76 3.18 2.83
CA LEU A 100 1.75 2.63 3.73
C LEU A 100 3.05 2.29 2.99
N GLU A 101 4.19 2.52 3.64
CA GLU A 101 5.49 2.07 3.15
C GLU A 101 5.88 0.76 3.82
N LEU A 102 5.44 -0.37 3.25
CA LEU A 102 5.65 -1.69 3.88
C LEU A 102 6.75 -2.53 3.24
N GLU A 103 7.19 -2.25 2.01
CA GLU A 103 8.21 -3.05 1.31
C GLU A 103 9.60 -2.87 1.91
N ILE A 104 10.14 -1.65 1.85
CA ILE A 104 11.49 -1.34 2.34
C ILE A 104 11.40 -0.80 3.76
N GLY A 105 10.35 -0.06 4.08
CA GLY A 105 10.17 0.60 5.35
C GLY A 105 11.05 1.83 5.52
N VAL A 106 11.17 2.30 6.76
CA VAL A 106 11.98 3.49 7.11
C VAL A 106 13.09 3.13 8.10
N PRO A 107 14.20 3.89 8.11
CA PRO A 107 15.31 3.64 9.02
C PRO A 107 15.00 4.05 10.47
N ASN A 108 14.04 4.96 10.66
CA ASN A 108 13.60 5.46 11.95
C ASN A 108 12.08 5.72 11.93
N VAL A 109 11.32 4.78 12.49
CA VAL A 109 9.85 4.80 12.52
C VAL A 109 9.35 5.94 13.41
N ALA A 110 9.97 6.16 14.57
CA ALA A 110 9.54 7.22 15.49
C ALA A 110 9.65 8.61 14.84
N GLU A 111 10.76 8.87 14.15
CA GLU A 111 10.97 10.12 13.42
C GLU A 111 9.98 10.26 12.27
N PHE A 112 9.79 9.21 11.47
CA PHE A 112 8.81 9.17 10.38
C PHE A 112 7.40 9.54 10.86
N LEU A 113 6.93 8.91 11.94
CA LEU A 113 5.60 9.14 12.48
C LEU A 113 5.43 10.57 12.98
N LYS A 114 6.45 11.09 13.70
CA LYS A 114 6.48 12.47 14.22
C LYS A 114 6.49 13.51 13.10
N MET A 115 7.23 13.27 12.01
CA MET A 115 7.30 14.21 10.89
C MET A 115 5.94 14.40 10.20
N LYS A 116 5.12 13.35 10.17
CA LYS A 116 3.82 13.32 9.49
C LYS A 116 2.62 13.71 10.37
N GLU A 117 2.81 13.73 11.69
CA GLU A 117 1.75 14.03 12.65
C GLU A 117 1.16 15.42 12.42
N GLY A 118 -0.17 15.48 12.24
CA GLY A 118 -0.91 16.72 12.00
C GLY A 118 -0.63 17.39 10.64
N LYS A 119 0.10 16.73 9.74
CA LYS A 119 0.53 17.27 8.44
C LYS A 119 0.19 16.39 7.25
N SER A 120 -0.51 15.27 7.47
CA SER A 120 -0.80 14.28 6.43
C SER A 120 -2.24 14.40 5.93
N LEU A 121 -2.42 14.32 4.60
CA LEU A 121 -3.73 14.35 3.97
C LEU A 121 -4.45 13.00 4.14
N ILE A 122 -3.70 11.90 4.06
CA ILE A 122 -4.21 10.52 4.13
C ILE A 122 -3.52 9.77 5.28
N HIS A 123 -4.11 8.65 5.71
CA HIS A 123 -3.50 7.79 6.71
C HIS A 123 -2.14 7.27 6.24
N TYR A 124 -1.20 7.12 7.18
CA TYR A 124 0.18 6.80 6.90
C TYR A 124 0.74 5.80 7.91
N GLY A 125 1.77 5.07 7.53
CA GLY A 125 2.46 4.09 8.37
C GLY A 125 3.63 3.48 7.61
N SER A 126 4.50 2.78 8.31
CA SER A 126 5.68 2.18 7.69
C SER A 126 6.06 0.87 8.38
N ALA A 127 6.77 0.01 7.65
CA ALA A 127 7.50 -1.11 8.19
C ALA A 127 8.83 -0.67 8.83
N ALA A 128 9.34 -1.52 9.72
CA ALA A 128 10.74 -1.50 10.15
C ALA A 128 11.61 -2.06 9.03
N SER A 129 12.67 -1.34 8.66
CA SER A 129 13.49 -1.70 7.49
C SER A 129 14.62 -2.67 7.84
N HIS A 130 14.57 -3.89 7.29
CA HIS A 130 15.68 -4.83 7.36
C HIS A 130 16.93 -4.28 6.65
N VAL A 131 16.75 -3.63 5.50
CA VAL A 131 17.83 -3.02 4.72
C VAL A 131 18.56 -1.93 5.51
N ALA A 132 17.82 -1.07 6.20
CA ALA A 132 18.40 -0.04 7.06
C ALA A 132 19.09 -0.64 8.28
N ALA A 133 18.45 -1.59 8.98
CA ALA A 133 19.02 -2.26 10.15
C ALA A 133 20.34 -2.96 9.81
N ARG A 134 20.37 -3.65 8.65
CA ARG A 134 21.59 -4.26 8.12
C ARG A 134 22.66 -3.21 7.85
N SER A 135 22.32 -2.13 7.15
CA SER A 135 23.27 -1.04 6.84
C SER A 135 23.92 -0.47 8.09
N LEU A 136 23.12 -0.16 9.12
CA LEU A 136 23.61 0.37 10.39
C LEU A 136 24.55 -0.61 11.11
N VAL A 137 24.23 -1.90 11.14
CA VAL A 137 25.06 -2.94 11.77
C VAL A 137 26.39 -3.15 11.05
N PHE A 138 26.42 -2.95 9.73
CA PHE A 138 27.64 -3.00 8.92
C PHE A 138 28.40 -1.66 8.88
N GLY A 139 27.94 -0.64 9.61
CA GLY A 139 28.57 0.68 9.65
C GLY A 139 28.43 1.47 8.34
N ALA A 140 27.49 1.11 7.48
CA ALA A 140 27.17 1.86 6.28
C ALA A 140 26.25 3.04 6.63
N PRO A 141 26.66 4.30 6.36
CA PRO A 141 25.83 5.45 6.66
C PRO A 141 24.58 5.42 5.77
N LEU A 142 23.43 5.68 6.38
CA LEU A 142 22.21 5.97 5.66
C LEU A 142 22.17 7.48 5.43
N SER A 143 22.14 7.89 4.17
CA SER A 143 21.74 9.25 3.81
C SER A 143 20.35 9.49 4.39
N GLY A 144 20.20 10.54 5.21
CA GLY A 144 18.95 10.82 5.90
C GLY A 144 17.77 10.88 4.94
N ALA A 145 16.55 10.71 5.46
CA ALA A 145 15.28 10.69 4.73
C ALA A 145 14.99 11.94 3.84
N ALA A 146 15.91 12.90 3.75
CA ALA A 146 15.76 14.20 3.11
C ALA A 146 16.41 14.32 1.71
N THR A 147 17.11 13.31 1.19
CA THR A 147 17.77 13.36 -0.15
C THR A 147 17.11 12.50 -1.22
N ALA A 148 15.83 12.16 -1.06
CA ALA A 148 15.08 11.35 -2.02
C ALA A 148 15.14 11.94 -3.45
N HIS A 149 15.86 11.27 -4.36
CA HIS A 149 15.82 11.57 -5.78
C HIS A 149 14.64 10.80 -6.37
N ALA A 150 13.66 11.52 -6.92
CA ALA A 150 12.42 10.94 -7.47
C ALA A 150 11.57 10.15 -6.44
N GLY A 151 11.54 10.57 -5.17
CA GLY A 151 10.55 10.08 -4.20
C GLY A 151 10.75 8.64 -3.71
N ILE A 152 11.82 7.94 -4.12
CA ILE A 152 12.29 6.73 -3.42
C ILE A 152 13.24 7.21 -2.31
N PRO A 153 12.95 6.95 -1.03
CA PRO A 153 13.87 7.28 0.05
C PRO A 153 15.26 6.68 -0.22
N GLU A 154 16.33 7.44 0.00
CA GLU A 154 17.72 6.95 -0.14
C GLU A 154 18.10 6.03 1.04
N ILE A 155 17.30 4.98 1.24
CA ILE A 155 17.42 3.94 2.27
C ILE A 155 18.16 2.72 1.71
N LEU A 156 18.13 2.52 0.39
CA LEU A 156 18.88 1.45 -0.25
C LEU A 156 20.37 1.81 -0.21
N PRO A 157 21.21 1.02 0.49
CA PRO A 157 22.64 1.26 0.53
C PRO A 157 23.25 1.05 -0.86
N LYS A 158 24.33 1.79 -1.14
CA LYS A 158 25.20 1.48 -2.27
C LYS A 158 25.86 0.12 -2.06
N SER A 159 26.24 -0.53 -3.16
CA SER A 159 26.96 -1.79 -3.12
C SER A 159 28.20 -1.70 -2.23
N GLY A 160 28.36 -2.66 -1.32
CA GLY A 160 29.40 -2.66 -0.30
C GLY A 160 29.16 -3.73 0.78
N PRO A 161 29.88 -3.68 1.92
CA PRO A 161 29.77 -4.70 2.96
C PRO A 161 28.33 -4.98 3.43
N ALA A 162 27.53 -3.92 3.62
CA ALA A 162 26.13 -4.04 4.02
C ALA A 162 25.25 -4.78 2.99
N THR A 163 25.57 -4.73 1.70
CA THR A 163 24.81 -5.42 0.66
C THR A 163 25.39 -6.80 0.35
N ASP A 164 26.72 -6.94 0.34
CA ASP A 164 27.41 -8.05 -0.33
C ASP A 164 27.98 -9.09 0.62
N GLN A 165 28.33 -8.71 1.86
CA GLN A 165 28.89 -9.66 2.83
C GLN A 165 27.78 -10.39 3.57
N HIS A 166 28.07 -11.58 4.11
CA HIS A 166 27.16 -12.30 4.98
C HIS A 166 27.22 -11.73 6.41
N ALA A 167 26.07 -11.62 7.08
CA ALA A 167 26.05 -11.25 8.49
C ALA A 167 26.55 -12.40 9.37
N THR A 168 27.39 -12.10 10.36
CA THR A 168 27.72 -13.06 11.43
C THR A 168 26.50 -13.30 12.33
N PRO A 169 26.47 -14.38 13.13
CA PRO A 169 25.40 -14.60 14.10
C PRO A 169 25.17 -13.39 15.03
N GLU A 170 26.24 -12.74 15.49
CA GLU A 170 26.18 -11.54 16.35
C GLU A 170 25.57 -10.35 15.61
N GLN A 171 25.91 -10.18 14.32
CA GLN A 171 25.30 -9.15 13.49
C GLN A 171 23.82 -9.43 13.24
N ILE A 172 23.40 -10.69 13.06
CA ILE A 172 21.98 -11.06 12.93
C ILE A 172 21.21 -10.69 14.21
N GLU A 173 21.78 -10.93 15.40
CA GLU A 173 21.18 -10.48 16.65
C GLU A 173 21.10 -8.96 16.76
N ALA A 174 22.14 -8.24 16.32
CA ALA A 174 22.14 -6.78 16.28
C ALA A 174 21.08 -6.23 15.31
N ILE A 175 20.89 -6.85 14.14
CA ILE A 175 19.83 -6.51 13.18
C ILE A 175 18.46 -6.70 13.84
N LYS A 176 18.21 -7.85 14.48
CA LYS A 176 16.96 -8.10 15.21
C LYS A 176 16.73 -7.09 16.34
N LYS A 177 17.78 -6.67 17.05
CA LYS A 177 17.69 -5.62 18.07
C LYS A 177 17.25 -4.28 17.47
N GLN A 178 17.80 -3.89 16.33
CA GLN A 178 17.36 -2.67 15.64
C GLN A 178 15.90 -2.79 15.19
N LEU A 179 15.52 -3.90 14.55
CA LEU A 179 14.14 -4.13 14.11
C LEU A 179 13.15 -4.11 15.28
N ARG A 180 13.51 -4.69 16.44
CA ARG A 180 12.69 -4.63 17.65
C ARG A 180 12.43 -3.19 18.09
N ALA A 181 13.44 -2.32 18.05
CA ALA A 181 13.29 -0.91 18.43
C ALA A 181 12.33 -0.18 17.47
N GLU A 182 12.44 -0.43 16.16
CA GLU A 182 11.56 0.18 15.15
C GLU A 182 10.12 -0.34 15.24
N LEU A 183 9.92 -1.63 15.53
CA LEU A 183 8.59 -2.19 15.80
C LEU A 183 7.99 -1.59 17.09
N ALA A 184 8.78 -1.45 18.16
CA ALA A 184 8.35 -0.79 19.40
C ALA A 184 7.99 0.68 19.19
N ALA A 185 8.62 1.36 18.23
CA ALA A 185 8.30 2.73 17.83
C ALA A 185 7.01 2.85 17.01
N GLY A 186 6.37 1.74 16.65
CA GLY A 186 5.09 1.69 15.93
C GLY A 186 5.17 1.07 14.53
N GLY A 187 6.27 0.42 14.16
CA GLY A 187 6.43 -0.25 12.86
C GLY A 187 5.37 -1.34 12.65
N LEU A 188 4.70 -1.33 11.50
CA LEU A 188 3.57 -2.23 11.20
C LEU A 188 3.97 -3.66 10.84
N ALA A 189 5.19 -3.80 10.33
CA ALA A 189 5.71 -4.97 9.65
C ALA A 189 7.24 -4.91 9.62
N ILE A 190 7.86 -5.96 9.09
CA ILE A 190 9.25 -5.91 8.65
C ILE A 190 9.27 -5.85 7.13
N GLY A 191 9.90 -4.80 6.59
CA GLY A 191 10.14 -4.64 5.17
C GLY A 191 11.48 -5.24 4.80
N MET A 192 11.50 -6.16 3.83
CA MET A 192 12.68 -6.95 3.47
C MET A 192 12.99 -6.85 1.97
N GLY A 193 14.06 -6.12 1.66
CA GLY A 193 14.59 -5.94 0.31
C GLY A 193 15.72 -6.92 0.00
N ILE A 194 15.42 -8.21 -0.26
CA ILE A 194 16.47 -9.23 -0.42
C ILE A 194 17.31 -8.96 -1.67
N GLN A 195 16.69 -8.58 -2.79
CA GLN A 195 17.43 -8.25 -4.02
C GLN A 195 18.40 -7.08 -3.84
N TYR A 196 18.12 -6.17 -2.90
CA TYR A 196 18.99 -5.04 -2.55
C TYR A 196 20.05 -5.38 -1.50
N THR A 197 19.95 -6.56 -0.87
CA THR A 197 20.91 -7.06 0.14
C THR A 197 21.33 -8.49 -0.20
N PRO A 198 21.97 -8.74 -1.36
CA PRO A 198 22.24 -10.09 -1.86
C PRO A 198 23.06 -10.98 -0.90
N GLY A 199 23.87 -10.37 -0.03
CA GLY A 199 24.63 -11.04 1.04
C GLY A 199 23.78 -11.49 2.23
N ALA A 200 22.51 -11.09 2.33
CA ALA A 200 21.57 -11.66 3.30
C ALA A 200 21.33 -13.13 2.94
N THR A 201 21.89 -14.04 3.74
CA THR A 201 21.82 -15.48 3.49
C THR A 201 20.40 -16.01 3.74
N ARG A 202 20.08 -17.20 3.20
CA ARG A 202 18.83 -17.92 3.53
C ARG A 202 18.65 -18.13 5.02
N ARG A 203 19.74 -18.36 5.76
CA ARG A 203 19.71 -18.48 7.23
C ARG A 203 19.25 -17.18 7.87
N GLU A 204 19.83 -16.05 7.44
CA GLU A 204 19.40 -14.74 7.92
C GLU A 204 17.93 -14.46 7.62
N VAL A 205 17.48 -14.74 6.39
CA VAL A 205 16.06 -14.62 6.01
C VAL A 205 15.16 -15.41 6.95
N ILE A 206 15.50 -16.68 7.23
CA ILE A 206 14.74 -17.53 8.16
C ILE A 206 14.78 -16.96 9.60
N GLU A 207 15.91 -16.44 10.07
CA GLU A 207 16.00 -15.82 11.41
C GLU A 207 15.14 -14.56 11.52
N ILE A 208 15.08 -13.72 10.48
CA ILE A 208 14.22 -12.53 10.45
C ILE A 208 12.74 -12.93 10.39
N PHE A 209 12.38 -13.94 9.61
CA PHE A 209 11.01 -14.48 9.59
C PHE A 209 10.61 -15.05 10.95
N ARG A 210 11.51 -15.81 11.60
CA ARG A 210 11.26 -16.34 12.95
C ARG A 210 11.06 -15.21 13.96
N PHE A 211 11.86 -14.16 13.86
CA PHE A 211 11.69 -12.97 14.68
C PHE A 211 10.34 -12.29 14.42
N ALA A 212 9.96 -12.08 13.15
CA ALA A 212 8.68 -11.48 12.78
C ALA A 212 7.49 -12.27 13.34
N ALA A 213 7.50 -13.60 13.19
CA ALA A 213 6.49 -14.50 13.75
C ALA A 213 6.38 -14.34 15.27
N ALA A 214 7.52 -14.30 15.98
CA ALA A 214 7.55 -14.10 17.42
C ALA A 214 7.07 -12.72 17.87
N GLN A 215 7.15 -11.69 17.00
CA GLN A 215 6.62 -10.36 17.27
C GLN A 215 5.16 -10.19 16.79
N GLY A 216 4.58 -11.20 16.13
CA GLY A 216 3.21 -11.12 15.60
C GLY A 216 3.04 -10.10 14.48
N VAL A 217 4.08 -9.85 13.67
CA VAL A 217 4.04 -8.90 12.55
C VAL A 217 4.37 -9.60 11.22
N PRO A 218 3.77 -9.16 10.10
CA PRO A 218 4.06 -9.72 8.78
C PRO A 218 5.42 -9.29 8.25
N VAL A 219 5.94 -10.04 7.28
CA VAL A 219 7.11 -9.68 6.49
C VAL A 219 6.69 -9.37 5.05
N TYR A 220 6.94 -8.14 4.61
CA TYR A 220 6.73 -7.69 3.25
C TYR A 220 8.05 -7.81 2.50
N THR A 221 8.06 -8.64 1.45
CA THR A 221 9.31 -9.13 0.88
C THR A 221 9.42 -8.82 -0.60
N HIS A 222 10.40 -7.97 -0.93
CA HIS A 222 10.98 -7.94 -2.26
C HIS A 222 11.95 -9.11 -2.36
N MET A 223 11.62 -10.07 -3.21
CA MET A 223 12.29 -11.36 -3.26
C MET A 223 13.75 -11.26 -3.72
N ARG A 224 14.51 -12.36 -3.62
CA ARG A 224 15.95 -12.36 -3.93
C ARG A 224 16.27 -12.05 -5.40
N SER A 225 15.38 -12.47 -6.31
CA SER A 225 15.58 -12.38 -7.75
C SER A 225 14.24 -12.36 -8.47
N ALA A 226 14.23 -11.77 -9.68
CA ALA A 226 13.07 -11.70 -10.56
C ALA A 226 13.27 -12.43 -11.90
N GLY A 227 14.38 -13.16 -12.03
CA GLY A 227 14.84 -13.77 -13.26
C GLY A 227 14.31 -15.16 -13.60
N ARG A 228 14.65 -15.66 -14.78
CA ARG A 228 14.36 -17.06 -15.18
C ARG A 228 15.58 -17.97 -15.19
N VAL A 229 16.75 -17.40 -14.94
CA VAL A 229 18.02 -18.13 -15.01
C VAL A 229 18.26 -18.87 -13.70
N GLU A 230 18.54 -20.16 -13.82
CA GLU A 230 18.94 -21.01 -12.69
C GLU A 230 20.47 -21.08 -12.57
N PRO A 231 21.03 -21.12 -11.35
CA PRO A 231 20.34 -20.89 -10.07
C PRO A 231 19.98 -19.42 -9.87
N GLY A 232 18.93 -19.16 -9.09
CA GLY A 232 18.48 -17.82 -8.70
C GLY A 232 17.32 -17.28 -9.52
N SER A 233 16.42 -18.15 -9.99
CA SER A 233 15.18 -17.73 -10.65
C SER A 233 14.18 -17.11 -9.67
N ALA A 234 13.14 -16.47 -10.21
CA ALA A 234 11.98 -15.99 -9.45
C ALA A 234 11.26 -17.15 -8.76
N ILE A 235 11.19 -18.33 -9.39
CA ILE A 235 10.59 -19.53 -8.79
C ILE A 235 11.39 -19.97 -7.56
N GLU A 236 12.73 -20.01 -7.65
CA GLU A 236 13.57 -20.32 -6.49
C GLU A 236 13.42 -19.24 -5.39
N ALA A 237 13.30 -17.97 -5.78
CA ALA A 237 13.13 -16.85 -4.86
C ALA A 237 11.78 -16.86 -4.13
N VAL A 238 10.67 -17.18 -4.82
CA VAL A 238 9.35 -17.41 -4.20
C VAL A 238 9.43 -18.62 -3.27
N GLY A 239 10.05 -19.71 -3.72
CA GLY A 239 10.24 -20.93 -2.92
C GLY A 239 11.00 -20.67 -1.62
N GLU A 240 12.03 -19.81 -1.66
CA GLU A 240 12.78 -19.40 -0.48
C GLU A 240 11.89 -18.75 0.58
N VAL A 241 11.09 -17.74 0.19
CA VAL A 241 10.30 -16.97 1.15
C VAL A 241 9.07 -17.73 1.64
N ILE A 242 8.44 -18.54 0.77
CA ILE A 242 7.39 -19.48 1.19
C ILE A 242 7.97 -20.52 2.16
N GLY A 243 9.17 -21.05 1.89
CA GLY A 243 9.86 -21.94 2.80
C GLY A 243 10.15 -21.30 4.16
N ALA A 244 10.61 -20.05 4.17
CA ALA A 244 10.85 -19.30 5.41
C ALA A 244 9.55 -19.09 6.20
N SER A 245 8.43 -18.79 5.53
CA SER A 245 7.10 -18.70 6.16
C SER A 245 6.66 -20.06 6.72
N ALA A 246 6.82 -21.14 5.96
CA ALA A 246 6.45 -22.51 6.38
C ALA A 246 7.22 -22.97 7.63
N ILE A 247 8.52 -22.65 7.70
CA ILE A 247 9.40 -23.06 8.81
C ILE A 247 9.08 -22.30 10.10
N THR A 248 8.65 -21.04 9.98
CA THR A 248 8.57 -20.11 11.13
C THR A 248 7.15 -19.78 11.56
N GLY A 249 6.15 -20.00 10.69
CA GLY A 249 4.78 -19.55 10.88
C GLY A 249 4.59 -18.05 10.63
N ALA A 250 5.59 -17.34 10.11
CA ALA A 250 5.48 -15.91 9.80
C ALA A 250 4.47 -15.65 8.66
N THR A 251 3.63 -14.64 8.82
CA THR A 251 2.84 -14.09 7.72
C THR A 251 3.76 -13.47 6.69
N LEU A 252 3.61 -13.87 5.42
CA LEU A 252 4.38 -13.40 4.28
C LEU A 252 3.49 -12.58 3.34
N HIS A 253 4.00 -11.43 2.92
CA HIS A 253 3.47 -10.67 1.80
C HIS A 253 4.56 -10.53 0.73
N ILE A 254 4.33 -11.10 -0.46
CA ILE A 254 5.22 -10.92 -1.61
C ILE A 254 4.77 -9.68 -2.36
N VAL A 255 5.62 -8.65 -2.42
CA VAL A 255 5.27 -7.38 -3.08
C VAL A 255 5.38 -7.48 -4.59
N HIS A 256 4.58 -6.65 -5.29
CA HIS A 256 4.53 -6.46 -6.75
C HIS A 256 4.91 -7.69 -7.59
N ILE A 257 4.13 -8.77 -7.48
CA ILE A 257 4.42 -10.06 -8.14
C ILE A 257 4.53 -9.96 -9.66
N ASN A 258 3.87 -8.96 -10.26
CA ASN A 258 4.06 -8.65 -11.67
C ASN A 258 5.50 -8.24 -11.98
N SER A 259 6.18 -7.51 -11.10
CA SER A 259 7.56 -7.08 -11.27
C SER A 259 8.58 -8.12 -10.82
N THR A 260 8.30 -8.82 -9.72
CA THR A 260 9.25 -9.75 -9.10
C THR A 260 9.17 -11.17 -9.66
N CYS A 261 8.13 -11.53 -10.40
CA CYS A 261 8.07 -12.81 -11.11
C CYS A 261 8.02 -12.69 -12.64
N GLN A 262 7.73 -11.50 -13.18
CA GLN A 262 7.75 -11.22 -14.61
C GLN A 262 7.01 -12.28 -15.43
N ARG A 263 7.70 -12.96 -16.35
CA ARG A 263 7.11 -13.98 -17.24
C ARG A 263 6.60 -15.22 -16.50
N ASP A 264 7.11 -15.48 -15.30
CA ASP A 264 6.73 -16.63 -14.47
C ASP A 264 5.71 -16.24 -13.39
N ALA A 265 5.09 -15.05 -13.48
CA ALA A 265 4.12 -14.56 -12.49
C ALA A 265 2.93 -15.50 -12.27
N MET A 266 2.42 -16.17 -13.33
CA MET A 266 1.34 -17.15 -13.16
C MET A 266 1.78 -18.39 -12.38
N GLU A 267 3.02 -18.85 -12.57
CA GLU A 267 3.58 -19.95 -11.79
C GLU A 267 3.78 -19.51 -10.32
N CYS A 268 4.36 -18.32 -10.10
CA CYS A 268 4.48 -17.76 -8.77
C CYS A 268 3.12 -17.60 -8.05
N LEU A 269 2.08 -17.18 -8.77
CA LEU A 269 0.71 -17.11 -8.24
C LEU A 269 0.20 -18.50 -7.85
N SER A 270 0.43 -19.52 -8.68
CA SER A 270 0.11 -20.91 -8.34
C SER A 270 0.86 -21.39 -7.08
N MET A 271 2.11 -20.97 -6.87
CA MET A 271 2.86 -21.26 -5.64
C MET A 271 2.22 -20.59 -4.42
N VAL A 272 1.80 -19.32 -4.53
CA VAL A 272 1.10 -18.59 -3.47
C VAL A 272 -0.24 -19.26 -3.14
N GLU A 273 -1.03 -19.61 -4.15
CA GLU A 273 -2.29 -20.35 -3.97
C GLU A 273 -2.06 -21.69 -3.27
N GLY A 274 -1.07 -22.45 -3.73
CA GLY A 274 -0.69 -23.72 -3.15
C GLY A 274 -0.22 -23.60 -1.70
N ALA A 275 0.50 -22.53 -1.35
CA ALA A 275 0.89 -22.25 0.03
C ALA A 275 -0.33 -21.95 0.91
N ARG A 276 -1.22 -21.06 0.46
CA ARG A 276 -2.46 -20.73 1.20
C ARG A 276 -3.37 -21.92 1.40
N ALA A 277 -3.55 -22.75 0.37
CA ALA A 277 -4.36 -23.97 0.44
C ALA A 277 -3.84 -24.97 1.50
N ARG A 278 -2.56 -24.87 1.88
CA ARG A 278 -1.92 -25.68 2.93
C ARG A 278 -1.86 -24.96 4.29
N GLY A 279 -2.57 -23.84 4.44
CA GLY A 279 -2.70 -23.12 5.70
C GLY A 279 -1.61 -22.08 5.97
N LEU A 280 -0.71 -21.82 5.02
CA LEU A 280 0.28 -20.76 5.18
C LEU A 280 -0.38 -19.39 4.94
N ASP A 281 0.02 -18.40 5.73
CA ASP A 281 -0.46 -17.03 5.55
C ASP A 281 0.43 -16.26 4.56
N VAL A 282 0.23 -16.54 3.27
CA VAL A 282 0.98 -15.91 2.17
C VAL A 282 0.04 -15.06 1.33
N THR A 283 0.38 -13.79 1.11
CA THR A 283 -0.40 -12.88 0.27
C THR A 283 0.47 -12.16 -0.74
N THR A 284 -0.13 -11.51 -1.73
CA THR A 284 0.60 -10.76 -2.75
C THR A 284 -0.23 -9.64 -3.37
N GLU A 285 0.45 -8.72 -4.05
CA GLU A 285 -0.11 -7.55 -4.71
C GLU A 285 0.60 -7.25 -6.04
N ALA A 286 -0.01 -6.42 -6.87
CA ALA A 286 0.54 -5.95 -8.14
C ALA A 286 0.04 -4.54 -8.50
N TYR A 287 0.81 -3.84 -9.33
CA TYR A 287 0.43 -2.56 -9.94
C TYR A 287 0.10 -2.71 -11.45
N PRO A 288 -0.82 -1.90 -12.01
CA PRO A 288 -1.31 -2.04 -13.38
C PRO A 288 -0.44 -1.32 -14.44
N TYR A 289 0.88 -1.44 -14.34
CA TYR A 289 1.85 -0.79 -15.24
C TYR A 289 2.91 -1.76 -15.72
N ILE A 290 3.46 -1.46 -16.92
CA ILE A 290 4.49 -2.26 -17.55
C ILE A 290 5.83 -2.12 -16.80
N PRO A 291 6.53 -0.97 -16.83
CA PRO A 291 7.83 -0.90 -16.18
C PRO A 291 7.69 -0.83 -14.65
N GLY A 292 8.67 -1.43 -13.97
CA GLY A 292 8.97 -1.08 -12.59
C GLY A 292 9.87 0.15 -12.51
N MET A 293 10.15 0.63 -11.30
CA MET A 293 11.13 1.70 -11.07
C MET A 293 11.92 1.41 -9.79
N THR A 294 13.23 1.62 -9.83
CA THR A 294 14.10 1.52 -8.64
C THR A 294 15.36 2.37 -8.80
N SER A 295 16.24 2.34 -7.79
CA SER A 295 17.55 2.96 -7.82
C SER A 295 18.53 2.19 -8.71
N LEU A 296 19.07 2.87 -9.72
CA LEU A 296 20.09 2.36 -10.63
C LEU A 296 21.36 1.96 -9.87
N ASN A 297 21.68 2.66 -8.78
CA ASN A 297 22.91 2.46 -8.00
C ASN A 297 22.79 1.34 -6.94
N SER A 298 21.66 0.64 -6.91
CA SER A 298 21.41 -0.44 -5.96
C SER A 298 22.09 -1.75 -6.38
N ALA A 299 22.19 -2.69 -5.43
CA ALA A 299 22.78 -4.00 -5.65
C ALA A 299 22.05 -4.86 -6.71
N LEU A 300 20.81 -4.48 -7.07
CA LEU A 300 20.05 -5.12 -8.16
C LEU A 300 20.83 -5.09 -9.48
N PHE A 301 21.58 -4.00 -9.72
CA PHE A 301 22.35 -3.75 -10.94
C PHE A 301 23.83 -4.11 -10.84
N ASN A 302 24.22 -4.87 -9.80
CA ASN A 302 25.57 -5.44 -9.70
C ASN A 302 25.89 -6.38 -10.89
N PRO A 303 27.17 -6.71 -11.14
CA PRO A 303 27.56 -7.60 -12.23
C PRO A 303 26.72 -8.88 -12.30
N GLY A 304 26.27 -9.24 -13.51
CA GLY A 304 25.35 -10.37 -13.75
C GLY A 304 23.86 -10.00 -13.74
N TRP A 305 23.51 -8.71 -13.67
CA TRP A 305 22.12 -8.27 -13.61
C TRP A 305 21.35 -8.51 -14.92
N GLN A 306 21.99 -8.43 -16.09
CA GLN A 306 21.34 -8.64 -17.39
C GLN A 306 20.84 -10.08 -17.52
N GLU A 307 21.68 -11.05 -17.13
CA GLU A 307 21.35 -12.47 -17.15
C GLU A 307 20.21 -12.76 -16.18
N LYS A 308 20.26 -12.18 -14.97
CA LYS A 308 19.20 -12.32 -13.97
C LYS A 308 17.90 -11.74 -14.49
N LEU A 309 17.86 -10.47 -14.87
CA LEU A 309 16.61 -9.81 -15.26
C LEU A 309 16.12 -10.19 -16.66
N GLY A 310 16.96 -10.82 -17.49
CA GLY A 310 16.62 -11.19 -18.87
C GLY A 310 16.42 -9.99 -19.80
N ILE A 311 17.03 -8.85 -19.49
CA ILE A 311 16.95 -7.60 -20.26
C ILE A 311 18.35 -7.03 -20.53
N SER A 312 18.43 -6.02 -21.40
CA SER A 312 19.65 -5.29 -21.73
C SER A 312 19.56 -3.82 -21.31
N TYR A 313 20.62 -3.06 -21.55
CA TYR A 313 20.69 -1.64 -21.21
C TYR A 313 19.56 -0.81 -21.83
N ASN A 314 19.12 -1.18 -23.04
CA ASN A 314 18.07 -0.45 -23.75
C ASN A 314 16.69 -0.59 -23.06
N GLU A 315 16.46 -1.59 -22.22
CA GLU A 315 15.21 -1.72 -21.45
C GLU A 315 15.24 -0.90 -20.14
N LEU A 316 16.37 -0.23 -19.86
CA LEU A 316 16.51 0.73 -18.77
C LEU A 316 16.29 2.14 -19.31
N VAL A 317 15.34 2.87 -18.72
CA VAL A 317 14.95 4.21 -19.20
C VAL A 317 14.98 5.22 -18.07
N LEU A 318 15.57 6.40 -18.32
CA LEU A 318 15.53 7.48 -17.34
C LEU A 318 14.12 8.10 -17.28
N PRO A 319 13.47 8.15 -16.10
CA PRO A 319 12.09 8.61 -15.99
C PRO A 319 11.90 10.07 -16.43
N ASN A 320 12.88 10.93 -16.18
CA ASN A 320 12.76 12.37 -16.45
C ASN A 320 12.94 12.75 -17.93
N THR A 321 13.67 11.94 -18.71
CA THR A 321 14.05 12.26 -20.09
C THR A 321 13.48 11.29 -21.11
N GLY A 322 13.07 10.08 -20.70
CA GLY A 322 12.76 8.98 -21.60
C GLY A 322 14.00 8.40 -22.31
N GLU A 323 15.20 8.76 -21.85
CA GLU A 323 16.46 8.24 -22.42
C GLU A 323 16.60 6.75 -22.12
N HIS A 324 16.65 5.93 -23.18
CA HIS A 324 17.05 4.54 -23.09
C HIS A 324 18.57 4.45 -22.87
N LEU A 325 19.00 3.65 -21.91
CA LEU A 325 20.41 3.59 -21.55
C LEU A 325 21.23 2.78 -22.57
N THR A 326 22.45 3.25 -22.81
CA THR A 326 23.52 2.45 -23.39
C THR A 326 24.40 1.89 -22.28
N LYS A 327 25.26 0.92 -22.58
CA LYS A 327 26.26 0.44 -21.61
C LYS A 327 27.09 1.58 -21.02
N ALA A 328 27.61 2.48 -21.87
CA ALA A 328 28.44 3.59 -21.42
C ALA A 328 27.67 4.54 -20.48
N ARG A 329 26.41 4.84 -20.82
CA ARG A 329 25.56 5.69 -19.98
C ARG A 329 25.19 5.01 -18.65
N PHE A 330 24.91 3.71 -18.68
CA PHE A 330 24.70 2.93 -17.48
C PHE A 330 25.93 2.97 -16.57
N ASP A 331 27.12 2.71 -17.10
CA ASP A 331 28.36 2.67 -16.31
C ASP A 331 28.64 4.03 -15.65
N GLU A 332 28.41 5.13 -16.38
CA GLU A 332 28.52 6.50 -15.87
C GLU A 332 27.55 6.75 -14.70
N LEU A 333 26.26 6.45 -14.88
CA LEU A 333 25.23 6.75 -13.89
C LEU A 333 25.30 5.80 -12.67
N HIS A 334 25.59 4.52 -12.89
CA HIS A 334 25.68 3.52 -11.83
C HIS A 334 26.87 3.78 -10.89
N SER A 335 27.97 4.33 -11.41
CA SER A 335 29.14 4.73 -10.61
C SER A 335 29.02 6.12 -9.97
N SER A 336 27.94 6.85 -10.26
CA SER A 336 27.71 8.20 -9.74
C SER A 336 27.59 8.24 -8.22
N THR A 337 28.04 9.35 -7.63
CA THR A 337 27.76 9.64 -6.22
C THR A 337 26.30 10.04 -5.98
N VAL A 338 25.62 10.54 -7.01
CA VAL A 338 24.21 10.90 -7.00
C VAL A 338 23.37 9.70 -7.43
N THR A 339 22.44 9.31 -6.56
CA THR A 339 21.53 8.20 -6.82
C THR A 339 20.54 8.55 -7.93
N GLN A 340 20.43 7.68 -8.94
CA GLN A 340 19.55 7.87 -10.09
C GLN A 340 18.43 6.83 -10.09
N SER A 341 17.19 7.26 -10.28
CA SER A 341 16.06 6.35 -10.54
C SER A 341 16.04 5.91 -12.00
N VAL A 342 15.64 4.67 -12.24
CA VAL A 342 15.53 4.06 -13.57
C VAL A 342 14.24 3.25 -13.71
N LEU A 343 13.59 3.37 -14.86
CA LEU A 343 12.47 2.53 -15.27
C LEU A 343 13.00 1.21 -15.85
N ILE A 344 12.38 0.09 -15.49
CA ILE A 344 12.79 -1.25 -15.90
C ILE A 344 11.68 -1.89 -16.74
N TYR A 345 11.86 -1.95 -18.06
CA TYR A 345 10.93 -2.57 -19.00
C TYR A 345 11.15 -4.08 -19.11
N ALA A 346 10.89 -4.81 -18.02
CA ALA A 346 11.00 -6.29 -18.00
C ALA A 346 9.64 -7.01 -18.15
N ASN A 347 8.53 -6.29 -17.98
CA ASN A 347 7.18 -6.81 -18.17
C ASN A 347 6.59 -6.44 -19.54
N THR A 348 5.44 -7.05 -19.84
CA THR A 348 4.62 -6.74 -21.01
C THR A 348 3.19 -6.40 -20.57
N GLN A 349 2.42 -5.73 -21.43
CA GLN A 349 1.02 -5.42 -21.11
C GLN A 349 0.21 -6.71 -20.94
N GLU A 350 0.50 -7.73 -21.75
CA GLU A 350 -0.16 -9.03 -21.71
C GLU A 350 0.05 -9.74 -20.36
N MET A 351 1.25 -9.65 -19.79
CA MET A 351 1.54 -10.20 -18.45
C MET A 351 0.74 -9.47 -17.38
N VAL A 352 0.77 -8.14 -17.39
CA VAL A 352 0.01 -7.32 -16.41
C VAL A 352 -1.48 -7.61 -16.52
N ASP A 353 -2.00 -7.75 -17.74
CA ASP A 353 -3.42 -8.03 -18.02
C ASP A 353 -3.90 -9.40 -17.51
N GLN A 354 -3.00 -10.38 -17.41
CA GLN A 354 -3.30 -11.68 -16.82
C GLN A 354 -3.27 -11.64 -15.29
N ILE A 355 -2.36 -10.85 -14.72
CA ILE A 355 -2.09 -10.83 -13.27
C ILE A 355 -3.14 -10.01 -12.53
N ILE A 356 -3.48 -8.83 -13.02
CA ILE A 356 -4.37 -7.89 -12.30
C ILE A 356 -5.76 -8.50 -11.98
N PRO A 357 -6.43 -9.23 -12.90
CA PRO A 357 -7.72 -9.85 -12.60
C PRO A 357 -7.62 -11.02 -11.63
N HIS A 358 -6.44 -11.63 -11.46
CA HIS A 358 -6.26 -12.89 -10.75
C HIS A 358 -6.77 -12.81 -9.29
N PRO A 359 -7.57 -13.77 -8.78
CA PRO A 359 -8.28 -13.63 -7.49
C PRO A 359 -7.38 -13.36 -6.27
N MET A 360 -6.16 -13.87 -6.33
CA MET A 360 -5.14 -13.71 -5.29
C MET A 360 -4.50 -12.32 -5.18
N VAL A 361 -4.57 -11.53 -6.25
CA VAL A 361 -3.81 -10.29 -6.37
C VAL A 361 -4.58 -9.12 -5.76
N MET A 362 -3.97 -8.46 -4.77
CA MET A 362 -4.37 -7.12 -4.35
C MET A 362 -3.78 -6.05 -5.27
N ILE A 363 -4.29 -4.84 -5.19
CA ILE A 363 -3.71 -3.70 -5.88
C ILE A 363 -2.94 -2.86 -4.86
N ALA A 364 -1.64 -2.69 -5.08
CA ALA A 364 -0.85 -1.66 -4.44
C ALA A 364 0.03 -0.98 -5.50
N SER A 365 0.45 0.25 -5.23
CA SER A 365 0.97 1.08 -6.31
C SER A 365 2.46 0.95 -6.57
N ASP A 366 3.25 0.64 -5.54
CA ASP A 366 4.71 0.82 -5.55
C ASP A 366 5.08 2.28 -5.93
N GLY A 367 4.23 3.22 -5.51
CA GLY A 367 4.23 4.61 -5.98
C GLY A 367 5.38 5.44 -5.43
N ALA A 368 6.11 6.11 -6.33
CA ALA A 368 7.08 7.17 -6.03
C ALA A 368 7.04 8.23 -7.14
N GLN A 369 7.59 9.43 -6.87
CA GLN A 369 7.67 10.47 -7.91
C GLN A 369 8.44 9.97 -9.13
N GLY A 370 8.09 10.46 -10.32
CA GLY A 370 8.73 10.03 -11.55
C GLY A 370 8.10 8.79 -12.21
N HIS A 371 7.21 8.07 -11.52
CA HIS A 371 6.43 6.98 -12.13
C HIS A 371 4.91 7.26 -12.08
N PRO A 372 4.14 7.09 -13.19
CA PRO A 372 2.70 7.39 -13.23
C PRO A 372 1.86 6.58 -12.23
N ARG A 373 2.33 5.37 -11.86
CA ARG A 373 1.72 4.51 -10.83
C ARG A 373 1.49 5.19 -9.48
N ASN A 374 2.25 6.23 -9.17
CA ASN A 374 2.03 7.00 -7.95
C ASN A 374 0.68 7.75 -7.94
N ALA A 375 0.25 8.26 -9.09
CA ALA A 375 -0.93 9.11 -9.19
C ALA A 375 -2.18 8.41 -9.75
N GLY A 376 -2.03 7.26 -10.42
CA GLY A 376 -3.10 6.68 -11.23
C GLY A 376 -3.43 5.21 -11.01
N THR A 377 -2.75 4.52 -10.09
CA THR A 377 -2.91 3.06 -9.94
C THR A 377 -4.37 2.63 -9.77
N PHE A 378 -5.11 3.24 -8.85
CA PHE A 378 -6.44 2.79 -8.47
C PHE A 378 -7.48 3.22 -9.51
N SER A 379 -7.40 4.46 -10.00
CA SER A 379 -8.28 4.95 -11.07
C SER A 379 -8.06 4.21 -12.38
N ARG A 380 -6.83 3.77 -12.68
CA ARG A 380 -6.52 2.92 -13.83
C ARG A 380 -7.18 1.55 -13.74
N ILE A 381 -7.26 0.94 -12.56
CA ILE A 381 -8.03 -0.30 -12.35
C ILE A 381 -9.50 -0.08 -12.72
N LEU A 382 -10.11 0.98 -12.20
CA LEU A 382 -11.52 1.29 -12.44
C LEU A 382 -11.80 1.66 -13.91
N ALA A 383 -10.90 2.40 -14.55
CA ALA A 383 -11.03 2.78 -15.93
C ALA A 383 -10.78 1.60 -16.88
N GLN A 384 -9.60 1.01 -16.79
CA GLN A 384 -9.13 0.05 -17.78
C GLN A 384 -9.69 -1.35 -17.50
N TYR A 385 -9.66 -1.83 -16.26
CA TYR A 385 -9.97 -3.22 -15.95
C TYR A 385 -11.45 -3.45 -15.63
N VAL A 386 -12.14 -2.44 -15.08
CA VAL A 386 -13.59 -2.51 -14.82
C VAL A 386 -14.39 -1.97 -16.00
N ARG A 387 -14.15 -0.74 -16.45
CA ARG A 387 -15.00 -0.09 -17.47
C ARG A 387 -14.66 -0.52 -18.90
N GLU A 388 -13.38 -0.55 -19.27
CA GLU A 388 -12.96 -0.79 -20.67
C GLU A 388 -12.82 -2.27 -21.01
N LYS A 389 -11.96 -3.00 -20.28
CA LYS A 389 -11.67 -4.43 -20.52
C LYS A 389 -12.69 -5.36 -19.91
N GLN A 390 -13.40 -4.91 -18.87
CA GLN A 390 -14.40 -5.70 -18.12
C GLN A 390 -13.87 -7.04 -17.58
N THR A 391 -12.55 -7.13 -17.35
CA THR A 391 -11.91 -8.31 -16.74
C THR A 391 -12.12 -8.37 -15.23
N LEU A 392 -12.54 -7.25 -14.62
CA LEU A 392 -12.95 -7.17 -13.22
C LEU A 392 -14.36 -6.60 -13.10
N THR A 393 -15.15 -7.15 -12.19
CA THR A 393 -16.37 -6.46 -11.74
C THR A 393 -15.99 -5.26 -10.87
N LEU A 394 -16.89 -4.29 -10.75
CA LEU A 394 -16.68 -3.14 -9.86
C LEU A 394 -16.49 -3.58 -8.40
N MET A 395 -17.28 -4.57 -7.94
CA MET A 395 -17.19 -5.10 -6.58
C MET A 395 -15.84 -5.79 -6.34
N ASP A 396 -15.35 -6.57 -7.30
CA ASP A 396 -14.05 -7.23 -7.19
C ASP A 396 -12.89 -6.24 -7.18
N ALA A 397 -12.94 -5.20 -8.02
CA ALA A 397 -11.94 -4.14 -8.01
C ALA A 397 -11.91 -3.42 -6.64
N ILE A 398 -13.08 -3.01 -6.12
CA ILE A 398 -13.17 -2.39 -4.78
C ILE A 398 -12.63 -3.35 -3.71
N ARG A 399 -13.01 -4.63 -3.75
CA ARG A 399 -12.50 -5.66 -2.81
C ARG A 399 -10.97 -5.74 -2.81
N LYS A 400 -10.34 -5.73 -3.99
CA LYS A 400 -8.88 -5.80 -4.16
C LYS A 400 -8.14 -4.54 -3.71
N MET A 401 -8.82 -3.40 -3.71
CA MET A 401 -8.27 -2.07 -3.38
C MET A 401 -8.61 -1.61 -1.96
N SER A 402 -9.49 -2.31 -1.24
CA SER A 402 -9.91 -1.93 0.12
C SER A 402 -9.95 -3.12 1.08
N LEU A 403 -10.89 -4.04 0.93
CA LEU A 403 -11.11 -5.13 1.89
C LEU A 403 -9.93 -6.09 2.00
N MET A 404 -9.36 -6.55 0.87
CA MET A 404 -8.23 -7.48 0.91
C MET A 404 -7.02 -6.84 1.62
N PRO A 405 -6.59 -5.61 1.30
CA PRO A 405 -5.60 -4.90 2.10
C PRO A 405 -5.95 -4.76 3.59
N ALA A 406 -7.21 -4.42 3.92
CA ALA A 406 -7.65 -4.31 5.31
C ALA A 406 -7.54 -5.64 6.07
N GLN A 407 -7.88 -6.75 5.43
CA GLN A 407 -7.75 -8.11 5.98
C GLN A 407 -6.29 -8.53 6.19
N VAL A 408 -5.35 -8.00 5.41
CA VAL A 408 -3.92 -8.18 5.68
C VAL A 408 -3.50 -7.36 6.89
N LEU A 409 -3.90 -6.09 6.96
CA LEU A 409 -3.53 -5.19 8.05
C LEU A 409 -4.12 -5.61 9.40
N GLU A 410 -5.36 -6.09 9.44
CA GLU A 410 -6.03 -6.42 10.71
C GLU A 410 -5.39 -7.56 11.51
N LYS A 411 -4.46 -8.29 10.88
CA LYS A 411 -3.65 -9.32 11.51
C LYS A 411 -2.55 -8.75 12.41
N SER A 412 -2.02 -7.57 12.09
CA SER A 412 -0.96 -6.92 12.87
C SER A 412 -1.40 -5.62 13.54
N THR A 413 -2.53 -5.02 13.16
CA THR A 413 -3.03 -3.80 13.80
C THR A 413 -4.55 -3.79 13.96
N PRO A 414 -5.10 -3.48 15.15
CA PRO A 414 -6.54 -3.35 15.34
C PRO A 414 -7.19 -2.30 14.41
N ALA A 415 -6.43 -1.30 13.97
CA ALA A 415 -6.89 -0.28 13.04
C ALA A 415 -7.35 -0.88 11.69
N GLY A 416 -6.76 -2.00 11.26
CA GLY A 416 -7.14 -2.67 10.01
C GLY A 416 -8.59 -3.16 10.01
N ARG A 417 -9.13 -3.60 11.16
CA ARG A 417 -10.50 -4.13 11.26
C ARG A 417 -11.57 -3.09 10.96
N ALA A 418 -11.29 -1.83 11.28
CA ALA A 418 -12.22 -0.73 11.08
C ALA A 418 -12.15 -0.16 9.67
N LYS A 419 -11.22 -0.61 8.81
CA LYS A 419 -10.97 -0.04 7.48
C LYS A 419 -11.42 -0.98 6.36
N GLY A 420 -11.47 -0.43 5.15
CA GLY A 420 -11.75 -1.17 3.91
C GLY A 420 -13.19 -1.71 3.81
N ARG A 421 -14.12 -1.19 4.62
CA ARG A 421 -15.50 -1.64 4.75
C ARG A 421 -16.47 -0.47 4.79
N LEU A 422 -17.68 -0.65 4.24
CA LEU A 422 -18.78 0.31 4.32
C LEU A 422 -19.86 -0.25 5.25
N GLN A 423 -19.57 -0.20 6.54
CA GLN A 423 -20.39 -0.80 7.60
C GLN A 423 -20.50 0.12 8.81
N GLU A 424 -21.60 0.04 9.55
CA GLU A 424 -21.79 0.81 10.79
C GLU A 424 -20.71 0.44 11.82
N GLY A 425 -20.06 1.46 12.41
CA GLY A 425 -18.94 1.31 13.35
C GLY A 425 -17.54 1.30 12.68
N ALA A 426 -17.45 1.11 11.37
CA ALA A 426 -16.20 1.23 10.62
C ALA A 426 -15.72 2.69 10.57
N ASP A 427 -14.42 2.88 10.32
CA ASP A 427 -13.84 4.20 10.04
C ASP A 427 -14.52 4.81 8.81
N ALA A 428 -14.84 6.11 8.89
CA ALA A 428 -15.37 6.85 7.76
C ALA A 428 -14.25 7.26 6.80
N ASP A 429 -13.59 6.23 6.24
CA ASP A 429 -12.68 6.31 5.12
C ASP A 429 -13.44 5.89 3.87
N ILE A 430 -13.86 6.87 3.07
CA ILE A 430 -14.84 6.67 1.98
C ILE A 430 -14.38 7.41 0.74
N VAL A 431 -14.42 6.72 -0.39
CA VAL A 431 -14.28 7.35 -1.71
C VAL A 431 -15.64 7.39 -2.40
N VAL A 432 -15.97 8.54 -2.97
CA VAL A 432 -17.15 8.74 -3.80
C VAL A 432 -16.73 9.19 -5.19
N PHE A 433 -17.03 8.40 -6.20
CA PHE A 433 -16.54 8.65 -7.56
C PHE A 433 -17.61 8.39 -8.61
N ASP A 434 -17.46 9.04 -9.76
CA ASP A 434 -18.27 8.79 -10.93
C ASP A 434 -17.68 7.59 -11.72
N PRO A 435 -18.38 6.45 -11.78
CA PRO A 435 -17.88 5.26 -12.46
C PRO A 435 -17.70 5.46 -13.97
N LYS A 436 -18.34 6.48 -14.57
CA LYS A 436 -18.25 6.78 -16.01
C LYS A 436 -17.01 7.58 -16.36
N THR A 437 -16.52 8.40 -15.44
CA THR A 437 -15.45 9.37 -15.72
C THR A 437 -14.16 9.11 -14.96
N ILE A 438 -14.16 8.24 -13.93
CA ILE A 438 -12.95 7.91 -13.19
C ILE A 438 -11.85 7.35 -14.11
N ALA A 439 -10.67 7.97 -14.08
CA ALA A 439 -9.53 7.60 -14.93
C ALA A 439 -8.22 8.18 -14.41
N ASP A 440 -7.13 7.45 -14.62
CA ASP A 440 -5.79 7.98 -14.50
C ASP A 440 -5.48 8.99 -15.61
N ARG A 441 -4.69 10.01 -15.26
CA ARG A 441 -4.18 11.01 -16.20
C ARG A 441 -2.66 11.04 -16.26
N SER A 442 -2.01 10.38 -15.29
CA SER A 442 -0.57 10.31 -15.22
C SER A 442 0.01 9.50 -16.37
N THR A 443 1.12 10.00 -16.89
CA THR A 443 1.92 9.38 -17.95
C THR A 443 3.38 9.36 -17.51
N PHE A 444 4.27 8.72 -18.27
CA PHE A 444 5.70 8.82 -17.95
C PHE A 444 6.25 10.24 -18.11
N GLN A 445 5.65 11.05 -18.99
CA GLN A 445 6.01 12.46 -19.17
C GLN A 445 5.44 13.37 -18.09
N LEU A 446 4.24 13.04 -17.58
CA LEU A 446 3.55 13.77 -16.50
C LEU A 446 3.17 12.78 -15.38
N PRO A 447 4.14 12.26 -14.61
CA PRO A 447 3.91 11.15 -13.69
C PRO A 447 3.07 11.52 -12.46
N MET A 448 2.98 12.81 -12.16
CA MET A 448 2.25 13.36 -11.02
C MET A 448 0.92 14.03 -11.43
N GLU A 449 0.46 13.85 -12.67
CA GLU A 449 -0.85 14.37 -13.07
C GLU A 449 -1.97 13.65 -12.29
N PRO A 450 -2.80 14.37 -11.51
CA PRO A 450 -3.83 13.74 -10.70
C PRO A 450 -4.88 13.00 -11.53
N SER A 451 -5.37 11.89 -11.00
CA SER A 451 -6.56 11.22 -11.53
C SER A 451 -7.80 12.11 -11.48
N VAL A 452 -8.80 11.77 -12.29
CA VAL A 452 -10.10 12.45 -12.36
C VAL A 452 -11.23 11.51 -11.94
N GLY A 453 -12.40 12.06 -11.64
CA GLY A 453 -13.64 11.31 -11.37
C GLY A 453 -13.93 11.04 -9.89
N VAL A 454 -12.96 11.18 -8.99
CA VAL A 454 -13.21 11.24 -7.54
C VAL A 454 -13.91 12.56 -7.22
N GLN A 455 -15.17 12.49 -6.80
CA GLN A 455 -16.00 13.64 -6.48
C GLN A 455 -15.91 14.01 -5.01
N TYR A 456 -15.88 13.00 -4.12
CA TYR A 456 -15.70 13.21 -2.70
C TYR A 456 -14.73 12.17 -2.14
N LEU A 457 -13.89 12.60 -1.19
CA LEU A 457 -13.03 11.71 -0.43
C LEU A 457 -13.13 12.08 1.03
N VAL A 458 -13.47 11.11 1.86
CA VAL A 458 -13.58 11.26 3.31
C VAL A 458 -12.46 10.45 3.96
N VAL A 459 -11.67 11.08 4.81
CA VAL A 459 -10.58 10.43 5.58
C VAL A 459 -10.86 10.65 7.06
N GLY A 460 -11.04 9.58 7.82
CA GLY A 460 -11.40 9.65 9.23
C GLY A 460 -12.62 10.54 9.51
N GLY A 461 -13.63 10.50 8.61
CA GLY A 461 -14.83 11.33 8.67
C GLY A 461 -14.67 12.79 8.23
N THR A 462 -13.47 13.21 7.84
CA THR A 462 -13.21 14.56 7.32
C THR A 462 -13.29 14.58 5.81
N LEU A 463 -14.10 15.49 5.26
CA LEU A 463 -14.23 15.68 3.80
C LEU A 463 -12.96 16.36 3.24
N LEU A 464 -12.09 15.57 2.63
CA LEU A 464 -10.79 15.99 2.08
C LEU A 464 -10.90 16.39 0.60
N ILE A 465 -11.66 15.65 -0.21
CA ILE A 465 -12.03 16.08 -1.56
C ILE A 465 -13.52 16.42 -1.54
N ASP A 466 -13.85 17.59 -2.06
CA ASP A 466 -15.21 18.13 -2.12
C ASP A 466 -15.49 18.63 -3.54
N GLN A 467 -16.36 17.92 -4.26
CA GLN A 467 -16.70 18.17 -5.67
C GLN A 467 -15.45 18.21 -6.57
N GLY A 468 -14.56 17.22 -6.39
CA GLY A 468 -13.32 17.10 -7.16
C GLY A 468 -12.25 18.13 -6.82
N LYS A 469 -12.40 18.88 -5.71
CA LYS A 469 -11.40 19.85 -5.23
C LYS A 469 -10.85 19.44 -3.88
N LEU A 470 -9.54 19.52 -3.72
CA LEU A 470 -8.87 19.27 -2.44
C LEU A 470 -9.21 20.39 -1.45
N ALA A 471 -9.62 20.03 -0.24
CA ALA A 471 -9.80 20.96 0.87
C ALA A 471 -8.45 21.57 1.27
N THR A 472 -8.46 22.88 1.56
CA THR A 472 -7.25 23.60 1.95
C THR A 472 -7.05 23.57 3.46
N ASN A 473 -5.79 23.43 3.91
CA ASN A 473 -5.40 23.43 5.33
C ASN A 473 -6.10 22.35 6.18
N VAL A 474 -6.43 21.20 5.59
CA VAL A 474 -7.05 20.06 6.26
C VAL A 474 -6.11 18.85 6.16
N PHE A 475 -5.71 18.30 7.31
CA PHE A 475 -4.75 17.21 7.42
C PHE A 475 -5.31 16.08 8.31
N PRO A 476 -6.32 15.33 7.81
CA PRO A 476 -7.05 14.36 8.61
C PRO A 476 -6.30 13.04 8.79
N GLY A 477 -5.23 12.83 8.02
CA GLY A 477 -4.41 11.63 8.05
C GLY A 477 -3.87 11.32 9.45
N ARG A 478 -4.05 10.08 9.88
CA ARG A 478 -3.55 9.55 11.15
C ARG A 478 -2.60 8.39 10.92
N ALA A 479 -1.65 8.24 11.85
CA ALA A 479 -0.74 7.11 11.87
C ALA A 479 -1.49 5.79 12.04
N ILE A 480 -1.12 4.79 11.24
CA ILE A 480 -1.47 3.38 11.41
C ILE A 480 -0.20 2.72 11.96
N VAL A 481 -0.30 2.21 13.19
CA VAL A 481 0.86 1.67 13.92
C VAL A 481 0.69 0.19 14.22
N GLY A 482 1.83 -0.49 14.31
CA GLY A 482 1.92 -1.90 14.69
C GLY A 482 1.40 -2.18 16.10
N PRO A 483 1.38 -3.47 16.48
CA PRO A 483 0.93 -3.87 17.80
C PRO A 483 1.93 -3.39 18.86
N LYS A 484 1.45 -3.13 20.08
CA LYS A 484 2.36 -2.96 21.21
C LYS A 484 3.06 -4.30 21.45
N LEU A 485 4.39 -4.31 21.36
CA LEU A 485 5.18 -5.51 21.64
C LEU A 485 4.99 -5.89 23.12
N SER A 486 4.82 -7.18 23.39
CA SER A 486 4.89 -7.70 24.76
C SER A 486 6.31 -7.53 25.30
N GLU A 487 6.44 -7.06 26.54
CA GLU A 487 7.72 -6.93 27.26
C GLU A 487 8.49 -8.25 27.36
#